data_AF-A9NTG6-F1
#
_entry.id   AF-A9NTG6-F1
#
_cell.length_a   1.000
_cell.length_b   1.000
_cell.length_c   1.000
_cell.angle_alpha   90.00
_cell.angle_beta   90.00
_cell.angle_gamma   90.00
#
_symmetry.space_group_name_H-M   'P 1'
#
loop_
_entity.id
_entity.type
_entity.pdbx_description
1 polymer ?
#
loop_
_entity_poly.entity_id
_entity_poly.type
_entity_poly.pdbx_seq_one_letter_code
_entity_poly.pdbx_strand_id
1 'polypeptide(L)'
;MASGWGITGSKGRCYDFWMDFSECFSRCKEPRDCAPLREDYFECLHHGKEYSRRNAVYKEKQRQLREAARKEKDAAAGDHHT
;
A
#
# COMPACT_ATOMS: atom_id res chain seq x y z
N MET A 1 16.52 6.48 1.62
CA MET A 1 17.81 6.45 2.33
C MET A 1 18.38 5.04 2.18
N ALA A 2 19.47 4.89 1.44
CA ALA A 2 20.05 3.60 1.04
C ALA A 2 21.13 3.07 2.01
N SER A 3 21.38 3.76 3.13
CA SER A 3 22.45 3.43 4.08
C SER A 3 22.05 2.49 5.22
N GLY A 4 20.78 2.05 5.29
CA GLY A 4 20.29 1.14 6.33
C GLY A 4 20.04 1.77 7.71
N TRP A 5 20.51 2.99 7.95
CA TRP A 5 20.30 3.74 9.19
C TRP A 5 19.12 4.71 9.06
N GLY A 6 18.29 4.77 10.10
CA GLY A 6 17.17 5.71 10.24
C GLY A 6 17.63 7.11 10.65
N ILE A 7 16.71 8.08 10.54
CA ILE A 7 16.96 9.49 10.90
C ILE A 7 17.37 9.65 12.37
N THR A 8 16.89 8.75 13.23
CA THR A 8 17.17 8.70 14.67
C THR A 8 18.46 7.94 15.02
N GLY A 9 19.24 7.49 14.03
CA GLY A 9 20.43 6.65 14.25
C GLY A 9 20.11 5.22 14.66
N SER A 10 18.83 4.85 14.79
CA SER A 10 18.39 3.47 14.95
C SER A 10 18.34 2.77 13.59
N LYS A 11 18.23 1.44 13.60
CA LYS A 11 17.96 0.64 12.42
C LYS A 11 16.77 1.22 11.61
N GLY A 12 16.96 1.41 10.32
CA GLY A 12 15.93 1.97 9.43
C GLY A 12 14.71 1.04 9.30
N ARG A 13 13.53 1.62 9.02
CA ARG A 13 12.26 0.86 8.93
C ARG A 13 12.30 -0.33 7.98
N CYS A 14 13.02 -0.20 6.87
CA CYS A 14 13.13 -1.22 5.82
C CYS A 14 14.47 -1.96 5.83
N TYR A 15 15.22 -1.89 6.93
CA TYR A 15 16.55 -2.50 7.01
C TYR A 15 16.51 -4.02 6.89
N ASP A 16 15.50 -4.70 7.45
CA ASP A 16 15.38 -6.15 7.35
C ASP A 16 15.18 -6.60 5.90
N PHE A 17 14.25 -5.97 5.17
CA PHE A 17 14.08 -6.23 3.74
C PHE A 17 15.34 -5.97 2.92
N TRP A 18 16.11 -4.94 3.28
CA TRP A 18 17.41 -4.68 2.67
C TRP A 18 18.43 -5.78 2.95
N MET A 19 18.49 -6.27 4.20
CA MET A 19 19.41 -7.35 4.57
C MET A 19 19.08 -8.64 3.81
N ASP A 20 17.80 -9.01 3.74
CA ASP A 20 17.34 -10.20 3.00
C ASP A 20 17.68 -10.09 1.50
N PHE A 21 17.41 -8.92 0.90
CA PHE A 21 17.77 -8.65 -0.49
C PHE A 21 19.29 -8.70 -0.69
N SER A 22 20.08 -8.08 0.19
CA SER A 22 21.54 -8.04 0.11
C SER A 22 22.16 -9.42 0.27
N GLU A 23 21.63 -10.26 1.16
CA GLU A 23 22.07 -11.64 1.34
C GLU A 23 21.79 -12.48 0.09
N CYS A 24 20.57 -12.38 -0.45
CA CYS A 24 20.22 -13.07 -1.70
C CYS A 24 21.11 -12.60 -2.86
N PHE A 25 21.27 -11.28 -3.02
CA PHE A 25 22.04 -10.70 -4.11
C PHE A 25 23.52 -11.09 -4.06
N SER A 26 24.07 -11.29 -2.85
CA SER A 26 25.45 -11.74 -2.65
C SER A 26 25.68 -13.20 -3.07
N ARG A 27 24.62 -14.01 -3.15
CA ARG A 27 24.70 -15.45 -3.45
C ARG A 27 24.13 -15.83 -4.82
N CYS A 28 23.35 -14.96 -5.46
CA CYS A 28 22.72 -15.25 -6.75
C CYS A 28 23.70 -15.12 -7.93
N LYS A 29 23.47 -15.92 -8.98
CA LYS A 29 24.20 -15.78 -10.26
C LYS A 29 23.60 -14.68 -11.13
N GLU A 30 22.28 -14.56 -11.13
CA GLU A 30 21.57 -13.55 -11.91
C GLU A 30 20.78 -12.60 -11.01
N PRO A 31 20.85 -11.28 -11.23
CA PRO A 31 20.08 -10.28 -10.47
C PRO A 31 18.56 -10.48 -10.46
N ARG A 32 18.04 -11.31 -11.37
CA ARG A 32 16.62 -11.63 -11.50
C ARG A 32 16.15 -12.64 -10.45
N ASP A 33 17.04 -13.47 -9.94
CA ASP A 33 16.71 -14.52 -8.96
C ASP A 33 16.21 -13.92 -7.64
N CYS A 34 16.71 -12.74 -7.27
CA CYS A 34 16.32 -11.99 -6.08
C CYS A 34 15.27 -10.90 -6.36
N ALA A 35 14.58 -10.95 -7.51
CA ALA A 35 13.56 -9.97 -7.86
C ALA A 35 12.41 -9.85 -6.82
N PRO A 36 11.90 -10.94 -6.21
CA PRO A 36 10.86 -10.82 -5.19
C PRO A 36 11.31 -10.00 -3.97
N LEU A 37 12.51 -10.28 -3.44
CA LEU A 37 13.08 -9.55 -2.30
C LEU A 37 13.35 -8.08 -2.63
N ARG A 38 13.78 -7.81 -3.87
CA ARG A 38 13.92 -6.45 -4.37
C ARG A 38 12.58 -5.73 -4.35
N GLU A 39 11.51 -6.37 -4.84
CA GLU A 39 10.18 -5.77 -4.83
C GLU A 39 9.69 -5.48 -3.42
N ASP A 40 9.92 -6.36 -2.45
CA ASP A 40 9.53 -6.14 -1.04
C ASP A 40 10.29 -4.96 -0.42
N TYR A 41 11.58 -4.83 -0.71
CA TYR A 41 12.37 -3.68 -0.27
C TYR A 41 11.83 -2.36 -0.87
N PHE A 42 11.52 -2.33 -2.16
CA PHE A 42 10.93 -1.14 -2.80
C PHE A 42 9.50 -0.87 -2.32
N GLU A 43 8.72 -1.91 -2.03
CA GLU A 43 7.39 -1.80 -1.44
C GLU A 43 7.48 -1.12 -0.07
N CYS A 44 8.40 -1.55 0.80
CA CYS A 44 8.57 -0.92 2.10
C CYS A 44 9.03 0.55 1.99
N LEU A 45 9.85 0.90 0.98
CA LEU A 45 10.33 2.27 0.81
C LEU A 45 9.27 3.22 0.27
N HIS A 46 8.43 2.76 -0.67
CA HIS A 46 7.52 3.62 -1.43
C HIS A 46 6.04 3.38 -1.14
N HIS A 47 5.70 2.25 -0.51
CA HIS A 47 4.34 1.83 -0.17
C HIS A 47 3.36 1.86 -1.35
N GLY A 48 3.85 1.65 -2.58
CA GLY A 48 3.02 1.79 -3.78
C GLY A 48 1.86 0.79 -3.84
N LYS A 49 2.13 -0.48 -3.50
CA LYS A 49 1.10 -1.54 -3.43
C LYS A 49 0.12 -1.24 -2.29
N GLU A 50 0.63 -0.82 -1.14
CA GLU A 50 -0.13 -0.40 0.05
C GLU A 50 -1.14 0.72 -0.27
N TYR A 51 -0.66 1.84 -0.83
CA TYR A 51 -1.48 2.98 -1.18
C TYR A 51 -2.51 2.65 -2.26
N SER A 52 -2.12 1.88 -3.27
CA SER A 52 -3.06 1.40 -4.30
C SER A 52 -4.23 0.63 -3.68
N ARG A 53 -3.93 -0.32 -2.78
CA ARG A 53 -4.94 -1.09 -2.06
C ARG A 53 -5.83 -0.21 -1.19
N ARG A 54 -5.25 0.69 -0.38
CA ARG A 54 -6.02 1.64 0.45
C ARG A 54 -6.95 2.51 -0.39
N ASN A 55 -6.46 3.01 -1.52
CA ASN A 55 -7.23 3.86 -2.43
C ASN A 55 -8.40 3.10 -3.06
N ALA A 56 -8.19 1.84 -3.45
CA ALA A 56 -9.26 0.99 -3.97
C ALA A 56 -10.38 0.78 -2.94
N VAL A 57 -10.01 0.43 -1.70
CA VAL A 57 -10.96 0.24 -0.59
C VAL A 57 -11.69 1.54 -0.27
N TYR A 58 -10.97 2.66 -0.20
CA TYR A 58 -11.57 3.96 0.08
C TYR A 58 -12.55 4.38 -1.02
N LYS A 59 -12.18 4.20 -2.29
CA LYS A 59 -13.03 4.52 -3.44
C LYS A 59 -14.34 3.72 -3.41
N GLU A 60 -14.25 2.44 -3.07
CA GLU A 60 -15.41 1.57 -2.94
C GLU A 60 -16.30 1.97 -1.77
N LYS A 61 -15.72 2.24 -0.59
CA LYS A 61 -16.47 2.78 0.55
C LYS A 61 -17.23 4.07 0.19
N GLN A 62 -16.57 4.98 -0.52
CA GLN A 62 -17.18 6.22 -0.97
C GLN A 62 -18.31 5.99 -1.99
N ARG A 63 -18.20 4.97 -2.85
CA ARG A 63 -19.29 4.57 -3.77
C ARG A 63 -20.51 4.13 -2.99
N GLN A 64 -20.33 3.24 -2.01
CA GLN A 64 -21.41 2.72 -1.17
C GLN A 64 -22.10 3.83 -0.36
N LEU A 65 -21.33 4.76 0.23
CA LEU A 65 -21.90 5.90 0.96
C LEU A 65 -22.73 6.82 0.04
N ARG A 66 -22.26 7.10 -1.17
CA ARG A 66 -23.03 7.89 -2.15
C ARG A 66 -24.30 7.19 -2.60
N GLU A 67 -24.26 5.88 -2.79
CA GLU A 67 -25.44 5.09 -3.15
C GLU A 67 -26.48 5.05 -2.02
N ALA A 68 -26.03 4.88 -0.77
CA ALA A 68 -26.90 4.97 0.41
C ALA A 68 -27.55 6.35 0.52
N ALA A 69 -26.77 7.42 0.42
CA ALA A 69 -27.28 8.79 0.49
C ALA A 69 -28.26 9.12 -0.66
N ARG A 70 -28.08 8.56 -1.86
CA ARG A 70 -29.05 8.70 -2.96
C ARG A 70 -30.37 8.00 -2.64
N LYS A 71 -30.31 6.74 -2.15
CA LYS A 71 -31.51 5.99 -1.76
C LYS A 71 -32.30 6.68 -0.64
N GLU A 72 -31.61 7.25 0.35
CA GLU A 72 -32.26 8.03 1.42
C GLU A 72 -32.97 9.28 0.89
N LYS A 73 -32.35 10.02 -0.05
CA LYS A 73 -32.98 11.16 -0.71
C LYS A 73 -34.19 10.77 -1.54
N ASP A 74 -34.09 9.68 -2.29
CA ASP A 74 -35.19 9.19 -3.13
C ASP A 74 -36.38 8.73 -2.25
N ALA A 75 -36.11 8.08 -1.11
CA ALA A 75 -37.13 7.70 -0.14
C ALA A 75 -37.82 8.91 0.51
N ALA A 76 -37.04 9.93 0.92
CA ALA A 76 -37.59 11.16 1.49
C ALA A 76 -38.41 11.99 0.49
N ALA A 77 -38.03 11.98 -0.80
CA ALA A 77 -38.79 12.66 -1.85
C ALA A 77 -40.12 11.95 -2.19
N GLY A 78 -40.17 10.62 -2.09
CA GLY A 78 -41.39 9.84 -2.31
C GLY A 78 -42.44 10.03 -1.21
N ASP A 79 -42.02 10.24 0.03
CA ASP A 79 -42.92 10.46 1.18
C ASP A 79 -43.60 11.85 1.14
N HIS A 80 -42.97 12.84 0.49
CA HIS A 80 -43.48 14.22 0.44
C HIS A 80 -44.59 14.45 -0.61
N HIS A 81 -45.02 13.41 -1.34
CA HIS A 81 -46.06 13.49 -2.39
C HIS A 81 -47.37 12.73 -2.05
N THR A 82 -47.55 12.32 -0.80
CA THR A 82 -48.82 11.85 -0.22
C THR A 82 -49.29 12.79 0.88
#